data_AF-A0A2N0NDV9-F1
#
_entry.id   AF-A0A2N0NDV9-F1
#
_cell.length_a   1.000
_cell.length_b   1.000
_cell.length_c   1.000
_cell.angle_alpha   90.00
_cell.angle_beta   90.00
_cell.angle_gamma   90.00
#
_symmetry.space_group_name_H-M   'P 1'
#
loop_
_entity.id
_entity.type
_entity.pdbx_description
1 polymer ?
#
loop_
_entity_poly.entity_id
_entity_poly.type
_entity_poly.pdbx_seq_one_letter_code
_entity_poly.pdbx_strand_id
1 'polypeptide(L)' 'MHHYGLDPSHYVSAPALFWDGMLKMTGVKIELFTDMTMHDFTEKTKREGIAMAGHHFLKANSESILKTTHI' A
#
# COMPACT_ATOMS: atom_id res chain seq x y z
N MET A 1 -1.03 -24.39 0.69
CA MET A 1 0.15 -24.31 -0.21
C MET A 1 -0.18 -24.38 -1.71
N HIS A 2 -1.43 -24.63 -2.13
CA HIS A 2 -1.77 -24.87 -3.54
C HIS A 2 -2.31 -23.66 -4.34
N HIS A 3 -2.42 -22.45 -3.77
CA HIS A 3 -3.11 -21.34 -4.44
C HIS A 3 -2.29 -20.66 -5.54
N TYR A 4 -0.97 -20.50 -5.36
CA TYR A 4 -0.10 -19.81 -6.32
C TYR A 4 0.85 -20.76 -7.08
N GLY A 5 0.89 -22.04 -6.69
CA GLY A 5 1.91 -22.99 -7.17
C GLY A 5 3.33 -22.52 -6.86
N LEU A 6 3.52 -21.86 -5.71
CA LEU A 6 4.80 -21.43 -5.15
C LEU A 6 4.98 -22.15 -3.82
N ASP A 7 6.18 -22.68 -3.58
CA ASP A 7 6.51 -23.35 -2.32
C ASP A 7 6.94 -22.29 -1.28
N PRO A 8 6.20 -22.12 -0.16
CA PRO A 8 6.54 -21.16 0.88
C PRO A 8 7.92 -21.34 1.51
N SER A 9 8.48 -22.56 1.46
CA SER A 9 9.80 -22.88 2.05
C SER A 9 10.94 -22.10 1.42
N HIS A 10 10.73 -21.56 0.20
CA HIS A 10 11.71 -20.74 -0.51
C HIS A 10 11.66 -19.25 -0.16
N TYR A 11 10.75 -18.81 0.71
CA TYR A 11 10.56 -17.39 1.03
C TYR A 11 10.83 -17.10 2.49
N VAL A 12 11.55 -15.99 2.74
CA VAL A 12 11.90 -15.52 4.08
C VAL A 12 10.68 -15.00 4.85
N SER A 13 9.64 -14.54 4.15
CA SER A 13 8.45 -13.97 4.77
C SER A 13 7.21 -14.11 3.89
N ALA A 14 6.03 -14.02 4.51
CA ALA A 14 4.75 -14.10 3.81
C ALA A 14 4.55 -12.97 2.76
N PRO A 15 4.96 -11.70 3.00
CA PRO A 15 4.88 -10.67 1.97
C PRO A 15 5.71 -10.97 0.71
N ALA A 16 6.89 -11.59 0.87
CA ALA A 16 7.73 -11.96 -0.27
C ALA A 16 7.05 -13.04 -1.13
N LEU A 17 6.45 -14.05 -0.48
CA LEU A 17 5.64 -15.06 -1.16
C LEU A 17 4.41 -14.45 -1.85
N PHE A 18 3.71 -13.54 -1.17
CA PHE A 18 2.51 -12.88 -1.70
C PHE A 18 2.84 -12.02 -2.93
N TRP A 19 3.93 -11.26 -2.87
CA TRP A 19 4.39 -10.43 -3.97
C TRP A 19 4.65 -11.24 -5.25
N ASP A 20 5.39 -12.33 -5.12
CA ASP A 20 5.70 -13.20 -6.27
C ASP A 20 4.44 -13.93 -6.77
N GLY A 21 3.55 -14.35 -5.86
CA GLY A 21 2.23 -14.88 -6.22
C GLY A 21 1.39 -13.88 -7.02
N MET A 22 1.37 -12.61 -6.61
CA MET A 22 0.65 -11.53 -7.30
C MET A 22 1.19 -11.32 -8.71
N LEU A 23 2.51 -11.27 -8.89
CA LEU A 23 3.14 -11.12 -10.21
C LEU A 23 2.85 -12.33 -11.10
N LYS A 24 2.94 -13.54 -10.56
CA LYS A 24 2.62 -14.78 -11.30
C LYS A 24 1.17 -14.84 -11.75
N MET A 25 0.22 -14.39 -10.92
CA MET A 25 -1.20 -14.39 -11.27
C MET A 25 -1.57 -13.31 -12.29
N THR A 26 -0.98 -12.13 -12.18
CA THR A 26 -1.28 -10.99 -13.07
C THR A 26 -0.50 -11.05 -14.38
N GLY A 27 0.62 -11.79 -14.42
CA GLY A 27 1.52 -11.86 -15.59
C GLY A 27 2.30 -10.56 -15.84
N VAL A 28 2.20 -9.59 -14.94
CA VAL A 28 2.91 -8.31 -15.04
C VAL A 28 4.40 -8.55 -14.87
N LYS A 29 5.19 -8.01 -15.79
CA LYS A 29 6.65 -8.00 -15.71
C LYS A 29 7.11 -6.63 -15.22
N ILE A 30 7.84 -6.60 -14.12
CA ILE A 30 8.45 -5.38 -13.62
C ILE A 30 9.76 -5.16 -14.37
N GLU A 31 9.90 -4.00 -14.99
CA GLU A 31 11.13 -3.59 -15.66
C GLU A 31 12.13 -3.00 -14.66
N LEU A 32 13.42 -3.06 -15.02
CA LEU A 32 14.46 -2.41 -14.24
C LEU A 32 14.28 -0.89 -14.30
N PHE A 33 14.34 -0.21 -13.16
CA PHE A 33 14.25 1.25 -13.13
C PHE A 33 15.44 1.89 -13.86
N THR A 34 15.14 2.70 -14.86
CA THR A 34 16.14 3.47 -15.63
C THR A 34 16.26 4.92 -15.16
N ASP A 35 15.29 5.41 -14.40
CA ASP A 35 15.23 6.77 -13.89
C ASP A 35 15.21 6.77 -12.34
N MET A 36 15.93 7.72 -11.76
CA MET A 36 16.00 7.97 -10.31
C MET A 36 14.63 8.34 -9.73
N THR A 37 13.79 9.02 -10.51
CA THR A 37 12.44 9.43 -10.04
C THR A 37 11.54 8.22 -9.75
N MET A 38 11.60 7.19 -10.58
CA MET A 38 10.85 5.93 -10.42
C MET A 38 11.37 5.12 -9.22
N HIS A 39 12.69 5.11 -9.02
CA HIS A 39 13.32 4.51 -7.85
C HIS A 39 12.84 5.20 -6.56
N ASP A 40 12.92 6.53 -6.51
CA ASP A 40 12.55 7.31 -5.33
C ASP A 40 11.07 7.20 -5.00
N PHE A 41 10.20 7.18 -6.02
CA PHE A 41 8.78 6.92 -5.84
C PHE A 41 8.55 5.56 -5.16
N THR A 42 9.20 4.52 -5.68
CA THR A 42 9.06 3.15 -5.15
C THR A 42 9.59 3.03 -3.72
N GLU A 43 10.79 3.56 -3.43
CA GLU A 43 11.38 3.50 -2.08
C GLU A 43 10.56 4.26 -1.04
N LYS A 44 9.98 5.41 -1.39
CA LYS A 44 9.09 6.16 -0.50
C LYS A 44 7.82 5.35 -0.18
N THR A 45 7.18 4.77 -1.19
CA THR A 45 5.96 3.95 -0.99
C THR A 45 6.21 2.65 -0.23
N LYS A 46 7.45 2.12 -0.23
CA LYS A 46 7.80 0.90 0.50
C LYS A 46 7.83 1.13 2.02
N ARG A 47 8.16 2.34 2.46
CA ARG A 47 8.23 2.71 3.89
C ARG A 47 6.90 3.18 4.44
N GLU A 48 6.08 3.80 3.59
CA GLU A 48 4.81 4.40 3.99
C GLU A 48 3.66 3.68 3.31
N GLY A 49 2.81 3.02 4.12
CA GLY A 49 1.50 2.59 3.64
C GLY A 49 0.60 3.81 3.44
N ILE A 50 -0.25 3.79 2.41
CA ILE A 50 -1.24 4.85 2.19
C ILE A 50 -2.30 4.73 3.29
N ALA A 51 -2.22 5.59 4.31
CA ALA A 51 -3.26 5.75 5.31
C ALA A 51 -4.16 6.92 4.91
N MET A 52 -5.23 6.63 4.17
CA MET A 52 -6.26 7.63 3.89
C MET A 52 -7.31 7.65 5.00
N ALA A 53 -7.28 8.67 5.85
CA ALA A 53 -8.43 9.00 6.70
C ALA A 53 -9.39 9.85 5.86
N GLY A 54 -10.34 9.19 5.18
CA GLY A 54 -11.47 9.91 4.58
C GLY A 54 -12.24 10.65 5.67
N HIS A 55 -12.78 11.83 5.37
CA HIS A 55 -13.71 12.48 6.29
C HIS A 55 -14.92 11.54 6.49
N HIS A 56 -14.94 10.79 7.59
CA HIS A 56 -16.15 10.17 8.08
C HIS A 56 -17.17 11.30 8.21
N PHE A 57 -18.40 11.09 7.74
CA PHE A 57 -19.44 12.11 7.80
C PHE A 57 -19.58 12.63 9.25
N LEU A 58 -18.98 13.79 9.52
CA LEU A 58 -18.93 14.42 10.83
C LEU A 58 -20.12 15.36 10.93
N LYS A 59 -21.23 14.86 11.48
CA LYS A 59 -22.37 15.69 11.85
C LYS A 59 -22.20 16.11 13.30
N ALA A 60 -21.93 17.39 13.54
CA ALA A 60 -21.92 17.94 14.89
C ALA A 60 -23.30 17.73 15.54
N ASN A 61 -23.31 17.17 16.76
CA ASN A 61 -24.53 16.86 17.51
C ASN A 61 -24.97 18.02 18.44
N SER A 62 -24.34 19.19 18.33
CA SER A 62 -24.70 20.39 19.10
C SER A 62 -24.32 21.65 18.33
N GLU A 63 -25.18 22.68 18.42
CA GLU A 63 -25.03 23.96 17.70
C GLU A 63 -23.79 24.78 18.13
N SER A 64 -23.12 24.41 19.22
CA SER A 64 -22.06 25.20 19.84
C SER A 64 -20.63 24.91 19.35
N ILE A 65 -20.41 23.87 18.53
CA ILE A 65 -19.05 23.41 18.20
C ILE A 65 -18.41 24.14 17.00
N LEU A 66 -19.14 24.98 16.26
CA LEU A 66 -18.64 25.57 15.00
C LEU A 66 -17.74 26.81 15.11
N LYS A 67 -17.29 27.26 16.30
CA LYS A 67 -16.62 28.57 16.42
C LYS A 67 -15.12 28.60 16.70
N THR A 68 -14.41 27.48 16.85
CA THR A 68 -12.96 27.58 17.07
C THR A 68 -12.19 26.50 16.34
N THR A 69 -11.93 26.74 15.06
CA THR A 69 -10.72 26.22 14.41
C THR A 69 -10.25 27.25 13.40
N HIS A 70 -9.65 28.33 13.91
CA HIS A 70 -8.70 29.12 13.13
C HIS A 70 -7.34 28.45 13.30
N ILE A 71 -6.85 27.87 12.21
CA ILE A 71 -5.44 27.56 11.99
C ILE A 71 -4.75 28.88 11.61
#